data_AF-A0A847CMS0-F1
#
_entry.id   AF-A0A847CMS0-F1
#
_cell.length_a   1.000
_cell.length_b   1.000
_cell.length_c   1.000
_cell.angle_alpha   90.00
_cell.angle_beta   90.00
_cell.angle_gamma   90.00
#
_symmetry.space_group_name_H-M   'P 1'
#
loop_
_entity.id
_entity.type
_entity.pdbx_description
1 polymer ?
#
loop_
_entity_poly.entity_id
_entity_poly.type
_entity_poly.pdbx_seq_one_letter_code
_entity_poly.pdbx_strand_id
1 'polypeptide(L)'
;MTLHKLTAGDGYDYLSRQVARLDATETGHSSMHSYYTEKGERPGQWVGSGVSDLDGLNVGDIVQEAHMKSLFALGMHPLAAERLAAMPKGSTLAEMRSVQRLGKTYRTSGARSLFQLKVAEEIENIGTSGESSDIEREDLIASARTKIAIEMFTQQEGRAPLDQREIDGFIREHSRPANKAVAGYDLTFSPVKSVSSLWALADRKVARIIEDSHDAAVKAALDFIESKALYTRTGVDGVQQVETTGLIGVAFRHRDSRAGDPDLHTHVAIANKVKVRGQDKWLAIDGRIIFKVNVAASETYNTALERELSQRLGVRFAPREPVEGKRPVREIVGIPEKLNESWSVRTQRVDRHRDHLVREFSEKHGRPPTP
;
A
#
# COMPACT_ATOMS: atom_id res chain seq x y z
N MET A 1 5.91 -8.01 -9.51
CA MET A 1 5.70 -6.82 -8.67
C MET A 1 4.24 -6.41 -8.72
N THR A 2 3.61 -6.16 -7.57
CA THR A 2 2.28 -5.52 -7.48
C THR A 2 2.42 -4.09 -6.96
N LEU A 3 1.48 -3.23 -7.31
CA LEU A 3 1.49 -1.81 -6.98
C LEU A 3 0.14 -1.42 -6.38
N HIS A 4 0.17 -0.90 -5.15
CA HIS A 4 -1.00 -0.41 -4.45
C HIS A 4 -0.83 1.06 -4.05
N LYS A 5 -1.93 1.82 -4.13
CA LYS A 5 -1.96 3.21 -3.70
C LYS A 5 -2.21 3.28 -2.20
N LEU A 6 -1.42 4.06 -1.48
CA LEU A 6 -1.59 4.31 -0.05
C LEU A 6 -2.30 5.64 0.17
N THR A 7 -3.36 5.64 0.97
CA THR A 7 -4.11 6.85 1.36
C THR A 7 -3.62 7.39 2.70
N ALA A 8 -3.72 8.70 2.95
CA ALA A 8 -3.38 9.28 4.24
C ALA A 8 -4.42 8.86 5.30
N GLY A 9 -3.96 8.55 6.52
CA GLY A 9 -4.77 7.92 7.57
C GLY A 9 -4.75 6.39 7.44
N ASP A 10 -5.39 5.83 6.41
CA ASP A 10 -5.41 4.38 6.23
C ASP A 10 -4.03 3.82 5.86
N GLY A 11 -3.12 4.62 5.31
CA GLY A 11 -1.79 4.19 4.89
C GLY A 11 -0.86 3.92 6.06
N TYR A 12 -0.99 4.66 7.16
CA TYR A 12 -0.31 4.31 8.42
C TYR A 12 -0.97 3.12 9.09
N ASP A 13 -2.30 3.03 9.07
CA ASP A 13 -3.00 1.83 9.57
C ASP A 13 -2.75 0.61 8.68
N TYR A 14 -2.55 0.78 7.38
CA TYR A 14 -2.26 -0.27 6.41
C TYR A 14 -0.80 -0.69 6.56
N LEU A 15 0.14 0.24 6.65
CA LEU A 15 1.54 -0.09 6.90
C LEU A 15 1.69 -0.69 8.29
N SER A 16 1.06 -0.16 9.34
CA SER A 16 1.09 -0.79 10.67
C SER A 16 0.35 -2.12 10.74
N ARG A 17 -0.77 -2.32 10.02
CA ARG A 17 -1.46 -3.63 9.95
C ARG A 17 -0.78 -4.62 9.00
N GLN A 18 -0.10 -4.19 7.95
CA GLN A 18 0.71 -5.07 7.09
C GLN A 18 2.04 -5.41 7.75
N VAL A 19 2.60 -4.50 8.55
CA VAL A 19 3.85 -4.68 9.31
C VAL A 19 3.61 -5.36 10.65
N ALA A 20 2.41 -5.31 11.25
CA ALA A 20 2.13 -5.93 12.55
C ALA A 20 1.00 -6.98 12.55
N ARG A 21 0.16 -7.07 11.51
CA ARG A 21 -1.13 -7.79 11.62
C ARG A 21 -1.66 -8.46 10.36
N LEU A 22 -0.79 -8.84 9.43
CA LEU A 22 -1.18 -9.70 8.32
C LEU A 22 -0.17 -10.83 8.20
N ASP A 23 -0.21 -11.74 9.18
CA ASP A 23 0.02 -13.21 9.09
C ASP A 23 -0.32 -13.93 10.43
N ALA A 24 -1.24 -13.37 11.21
CA ALA A 24 -1.79 -13.99 12.42
C ALA A 24 -3.29 -13.72 12.50
N THR A 25 -4.07 -14.75 12.81
CA THR A 25 -5.53 -14.70 13.00
C THR A 25 -5.97 -14.03 14.31
N GLU A 26 -5.08 -13.28 14.98
CA GLU A 26 -5.35 -12.78 16.33
C GLU A 26 -5.78 -11.31 16.40
N THR A 27 -6.89 -11.13 17.09
CA THR A 27 -7.58 -9.87 17.32
C THR A 27 -6.98 -9.06 18.49
N GLY A 28 -5.67 -8.75 18.48
CA GLY A 28 -5.06 -7.70 19.34
C GLY A 28 -4.36 -6.54 18.60
N HIS A 29 -4.40 -5.31 19.13
CA HIS A 29 -3.53 -4.19 18.71
C HIS A 29 -2.13 -4.42 19.31
N SER A 30 -1.27 -5.20 18.64
CA SER A 30 0.15 -5.36 19.02
C SER A 30 1.01 -4.24 18.41
N SER A 31 1.99 -3.75 19.17
CA SER A 31 2.95 -2.74 18.69
C SER A 31 3.95 -3.34 17.69
N MET A 32 4.48 -2.54 16.76
CA MET A 32 5.43 -3.04 15.73
C MET A 32 6.66 -3.72 16.36
N HIS A 33 7.10 -3.24 17.52
CA HIS A 33 8.24 -3.80 18.25
C HIS A 33 7.99 -5.23 18.78
N SER A 34 6.76 -5.55 19.21
CA SER A 34 6.38 -6.90 19.63
C SER A 34 6.44 -7.87 18.45
N TYR A 35 5.93 -7.46 17.29
CA TYR A 35 5.89 -8.29 16.09
C TYR A 35 7.28 -8.71 15.59
N TYR A 36 8.24 -7.79 15.46
CA TYR A 36 9.59 -8.12 14.99
C TYR A 36 10.30 -9.11 15.93
N THR A 37 10.02 -9.01 17.22
CA THR A 37 10.65 -9.87 18.25
C THR A 37 9.98 -11.23 18.33
N GLU A 38 8.65 -11.30 18.24
CA GLU A 38 7.86 -12.53 18.42
C GLU A 38 7.83 -13.43 17.16
N LYS A 39 7.79 -12.84 15.96
CA LYS A 39 7.70 -13.57 14.68
C LYS A 39 9.06 -13.78 14.00
N GLY A 40 10.13 -13.14 14.50
CA GLY A 40 11.48 -13.23 13.92
C GLY A 40 11.60 -12.52 12.56
N GLU A 41 10.72 -11.54 12.32
CA GLU A 41 10.70 -10.70 11.13
C GLU A 41 11.73 -9.57 11.23
N ARG A 42 12.26 -9.14 10.08
CA ARG A 42 13.28 -8.08 10.05
C ARG A 42 12.62 -6.70 10.15
N PRO A 43 13.18 -5.79 10.97
CA PRO A 43 12.70 -4.42 11.01
C PRO A 43 12.82 -3.77 9.62
N GLY A 44 11.86 -2.92 9.28
CA GLY A 44 11.89 -2.19 8.03
C GLY A 44 13.14 -1.31 7.92
N GLN A 45 13.64 -1.14 6.70
CA GLN A 45 14.84 -0.34 6.41
C GLN A 45 14.55 0.76 5.40
N TRP A 46 15.19 1.91 5.56
CA TRP A 46 15.12 3.00 4.58
C TRP A 46 15.78 2.63 3.26
N VAL A 47 15.11 2.92 2.14
CA VAL A 47 15.59 2.66 0.77
C VAL A 47 15.31 3.84 -0.16
N GLY A 48 16.06 3.92 -1.26
CA GLY A 48 15.94 4.97 -2.27
C GLY A 48 16.93 6.13 -2.06
N SER A 49 17.36 6.73 -3.17
CA SER A 49 18.37 7.80 -3.14
C SER A 49 17.85 9.10 -2.52
N GLY A 50 16.52 9.31 -2.50
CA GLY A 50 15.89 10.47 -1.89
C GLY A 50 15.97 10.49 -0.36
N VAL A 51 16.35 9.38 0.28
CA VAL A 51 16.64 9.36 1.73
C VAL A 51 17.80 10.29 2.08
N SER A 52 18.75 10.50 1.16
CA SER A 52 19.88 11.42 1.37
C SER A 52 19.47 12.90 1.54
N ASP A 53 18.24 13.26 1.14
CA ASP A 53 17.67 14.59 1.37
C ASP A 53 17.01 14.75 2.76
N LEU A 54 16.97 13.69 3.56
CA LEU A 54 16.42 13.70 4.92
C LEU A 54 17.56 13.73 5.94
N ASP A 55 17.94 14.92 6.42
CA ASP A 55 19.03 15.01 7.39
C ASP A 55 18.71 14.18 8.65
N GLY A 56 19.67 13.36 9.05
CA GLY A 56 19.57 12.46 10.21
C GLY A 56 19.13 11.04 9.87
N LEU A 57 18.92 10.69 8.60
CA LEU A 57 18.60 9.34 8.16
C LEU A 57 19.48 8.92 6.97
N ASN A 58 19.85 7.65 6.93
CA ASN A 58 20.60 7.03 5.84
C ASN A 58 19.86 5.82 5.27
N VAL A 59 20.17 5.47 4.02
CA VAL A 59 19.73 4.20 3.44
C VAL A 59 20.26 3.04 4.28
N GLY A 60 19.39 2.08 4.61
CA GLY A 60 19.69 0.94 5.46
C GLY A 60 19.39 1.16 6.95
N ASP A 61 19.17 2.41 7.40
CA ASP A 61 18.79 2.69 8.78
C ASP A 61 17.44 2.02 9.10
N ILE A 62 17.30 1.56 10.35
CA ILE A 62 16.07 0.92 10.82
C ILE A 62 14.95 1.96 10.94
N VAL A 63 13.77 1.59 10.45
CA VAL A 63 12.58 2.43 10.51
C VAL A 63 11.82 2.21 11.80
N GLN A 64 11.55 3.31 12.49
CA GLN A 64 10.73 3.33 13.70
C GLN A 64 9.28 3.65 13.36
N GLU A 65 8.35 3.25 14.21
CA GLU A 65 6.92 3.54 14.05
C GLU A 65 6.63 5.05 13.94
N ALA A 66 7.34 5.86 14.74
CA ALA A 66 7.22 7.32 14.71
C ALA A 66 7.59 7.91 13.34
N HIS A 67 8.58 7.34 12.65
CA HIS A 67 8.95 7.73 11.30
C HIS A 67 7.79 7.50 10.33
N MET A 68 7.18 6.31 10.40
CA MET A 68 6.06 5.92 9.53
C MET A 68 4.85 6.82 9.74
N LYS A 69 4.51 7.11 11.01
CA LYS A 69 3.41 8.02 11.35
C LYS A 69 3.65 9.41 10.80
N SER A 70 4.82 9.98 11.04
CA SER A 70 5.18 11.32 10.54
C SER A 70 5.11 11.40 9.02
N LEU A 71 5.72 10.43 8.32
CA LEU A 71 5.84 10.48 6.87
C LEU A 71 4.56 10.07 6.14
N PHE A 72 3.98 8.92 6.46
CA PHE A 72 2.85 8.34 5.72
C PHE A 72 1.48 8.80 6.26
N ALA A 73 1.35 9.08 7.56
CA ALA A 73 0.09 9.61 8.09
C ALA A 73 -0.02 11.13 7.89
N LEU A 74 1.04 11.87 8.20
CA LEU A 74 1.01 13.33 8.27
C LEU A 74 1.67 14.02 7.06
N GLY A 75 2.52 13.34 6.30
CA GLY A 75 3.28 13.94 5.21
C GLY A 75 4.36 14.90 5.70
N MET A 76 4.90 14.64 6.88
CA MET A 76 5.95 15.39 7.57
C MET A 76 7.31 14.70 7.44
N HIS A 77 8.38 15.39 7.85
CA HIS A 77 9.71 14.81 7.98
C HIS A 77 9.65 13.63 8.98
N PRO A 78 10.29 12.48 8.74
CA PRO A 78 10.24 11.33 9.64
C PRO A 78 10.66 11.66 11.08
N LEU A 79 11.71 12.48 11.21
CA LEU A 79 12.23 13.01 12.48
C LEU A 79 11.57 14.32 12.94
N ALA A 80 10.34 14.63 12.51
CA ALA A 80 9.70 15.92 12.80
C ALA A 80 9.58 16.25 14.30
N ALA A 81 9.36 15.25 15.16
CA ALA A 81 9.28 15.45 16.60
C ALA A 81 10.65 15.82 17.20
N GLU A 82 11.70 15.10 16.83
CA GLU A 82 13.08 15.35 17.27
C GLU A 82 13.58 16.71 16.79
N ARG A 83 13.33 17.05 15.51
CA ARG A 83 13.68 18.36 14.94
C ARG A 83 12.98 19.51 15.66
N LEU A 84 11.72 19.33 16.06
CA LEU A 84 10.99 20.33 16.85
C LEU A 84 11.56 20.45 18.27
N ALA A 85 11.90 19.34 18.92
CA ALA A 85 12.45 19.33 20.26
C ALA A 85 13.85 19.97 20.34
N ALA A 86 14.62 19.89 19.25
CA ALA A 86 15.94 20.52 19.14
C ALA A 86 15.90 22.04 18.87
N MET A 87 14.72 22.63 18.67
CA MET A 87 14.61 24.07 18.38
C MET A 87 14.86 24.96 19.60
N PRO A 88 15.41 26.18 19.41
CA PRO A 88 15.54 27.16 20.47
C PRO A 88 14.20 27.53 21.10
N LYS A 89 14.22 27.77 22.43
CA LYS A 89 13.06 28.33 23.14
C LYS A 89 12.71 29.70 22.56
N GLY A 90 11.44 29.95 22.29
CA GLY A 90 10.95 31.20 21.67
C GLY A 90 10.86 31.18 20.15
N SER A 91 11.16 30.05 19.50
CA SER A 91 10.96 29.89 18.05
C SER A 91 9.52 30.19 17.63
N THR A 92 9.35 30.83 16.49
CA THR A 92 8.05 31.17 15.93
C THR A 92 7.35 29.92 15.38
N LEU A 93 6.01 29.98 15.27
CA LEU A 93 5.23 28.90 14.63
C LEU A 93 5.63 28.65 13.18
N ALA A 94 6.15 29.66 12.47
CA ALA A 94 6.62 29.52 11.09
C ALA A 94 7.90 28.68 11.03
N GLU A 95 8.87 28.96 11.91
CA GLU A 95 10.12 28.20 12.02
C GLU A 95 9.84 26.75 12.45
N MET A 96 8.99 26.56 13.46
CA MET A 96 8.54 25.22 13.89
C MET A 96 7.93 24.42 12.75
N ARG A 97 7.08 25.05 11.93
CA ARG A 97 6.50 24.38 10.75
C ARG A 97 7.55 24.05 9.70
N SER A 98 8.55 24.90 9.50
CA SER A 98 9.57 24.70 8.47
C SER A 98 10.42 23.45 8.72
N VAL A 99 10.82 23.20 9.98
CA VAL A 99 11.70 22.07 10.32
C VAL A 99 10.99 20.71 10.30
N GLN A 100 9.65 20.72 10.35
CA GLN A 100 8.83 19.51 10.39
C GLN A 100 8.31 19.08 9.01
N ARG A 101 8.33 19.97 8.00
CA ARG A 101 7.56 19.78 6.77
C ARG A 101 8.40 19.31 5.59
N LEU A 102 7.84 18.35 4.85
CA LEU A 102 8.26 18.02 3.48
C LEU A 102 7.20 18.58 2.52
N GLY A 103 7.10 19.91 2.43
CA GLY A 103 6.08 20.59 1.65
C GLY A 103 4.69 20.54 2.32
N LYS A 104 3.61 20.38 1.52
CA LYS A 104 2.23 20.36 2.05
C LYS A 104 1.96 19.08 2.85
N THR A 105 1.53 19.19 4.10
CA THR A 105 1.09 18.03 4.89
C THR A 105 -0.15 17.38 4.28
N TYR A 106 -0.36 16.10 4.55
CA TYR A 106 -1.60 15.45 4.14
C TYR A 106 -2.77 16.05 4.92
N ARG A 107 -3.87 16.33 4.23
CA ARG A 107 -5.13 16.60 4.92
C ARG A 107 -5.63 15.26 5.44
N THR A 108 -5.36 14.98 6.71
CA THR A 108 -6.02 13.89 7.42
C THR A 108 -7.49 14.29 7.54
N SER A 109 -8.32 13.81 6.61
CA SER A 109 -9.78 13.90 6.73
C SER A 109 -10.19 13.03 7.92
N GLY A 110 -10.13 13.63 9.11
CA GLY A 110 -10.94 13.21 10.26
C GLY A 110 -12.34 13.83 10.20
N ALA A 111 -12.54 14.85 9.36
CA ALA A 111 -13.87 15.38 9.12
C ALA A 111 -14.64 14.41 8.20
N ARG A 112 -15.36 13.46 8.82
CA ARG A 112 -16.57 12.88 8.23
C ARG A 112 -17.41 14.05 7.69
N SER A 113 -18.01 13.90 6.50
CA SER A 113 -19.02 14.89 6.08
C SER A 113 -20.11 14.98 7.15
N LEU A 114 -20.80 16.11 7.27
CA LEU A 114 -21.93 16.22 8.23
C LEU A 114 -22.94 15.09 8.03
N PHE A 115 -23.14 14.66 6.79
CA PHE A 115 -23.93 13.48 6.43
C PHE A 115 -23.37 12.19 7.08
N GLN A 116 -22.08 11.92 6.92
CA GLN A 116 -21.41 10.75 7.52
C GLN A 116 -21.41 10.79 9.06
N LEU A 117 -21.35 11.98 9.67
CA LEU A 117 -21.47 12.14 11.13
C LEU A 117 -22.88 11.77 11.60
N LYS A 118 -23.92 12.37 11.00
CA LYS A 118 -25.32 12.08 11.34
C LYS A 118 -25.70 10.62 11.11
N VAL A 119 -25.22 10.02 10.01
CA VAL A 119 -25.45 8.59 9.72
C VAL A 119 -24.78 7.71 10.77
N ALA A 120 -23.55 8.03 11.20
CA ALA A 120 -22.87 7.23 12.21
C ALA A 120 -23.53 7.34 13.59
N GLU A 121 -23.98 8.54 13.97
CA GLU A 121 -24.77 8.78 15.17
C GLU A 121 -26.07 7.95 15.17
N GLU A 122 -26.77 7.92 14.04
CA GLU A 122 -28.00 7.13 13.91
C GLU A 122 -27.74 5.61 13.95
N ILE A 123 -26.63 5.14 13.37
CA ILE A 123 -26.21 3.73 13.46
C ILE A 123 -25.87 3.34 14.91
N GLU A 124 -25.21 4.22 15.66
CA GLU A 124 -24.93 4.01 17.08
C GLU A 124 -26.22 3.93 17.88
N ASN A 125 -27.18 4.84 17.63
CA ASN A 125 -28.51 4.82 18.24
C ASN A 125 -29.26 3.51 17.95
N ILE A 126 -29.24 3.03 16.69
CA ILE A 126 -29.85 1.75 16.31
C ILE A 126 -29.20 0.59 17.07
N GLY A 127 -27.87 0.62 17.23
CA GLY A 127 -27.10 -0.45 17.89
C GLY A 127 -27.34 -0.61 19.39
N THR A 128 -27.78 0.45 20.07
CA THR A 128 -28.17 0.42 21.49
C THR A 128 -29.54 -0.21 21.76
N SER A 129 -30.32 -0.57 20.74
CA SER A 129 -31.76 -0.91 20.87
C SER A 129 -32.12 -2.41 20.98
N GLY A 130 -31.15 -3.34 21.04
CA GLY A 130 -31.41 -4.78 21.26
C GLY A 130 -31.18 -5.71 20.07
N GLU A 131 -31.33 -7.02 20.31
CA GLU A 131 -31.04 -8.15 19.40
C GLU A 131 -31.91 -8.14 18.13
N SER A 132 -31.43 -7.47 17.07
CA SER A 132 -31.99 -7.59 15.71
C SER A 132 -31.11 -8.48 14.84
N SER A 133 -31.73 -9.20 13.89
CA SER A 133 -30.99 -9.99 12.90
C SER A 133 -30.15 -9.10 11.97
N ASP A 134 -29.11 -9.65 11.34
CA ASP A 134 -28.21 -8.90 10.46
C ASP A 134 -28.94 -8.24 9.27
N ILE A 135 -29.98 -8.89 8.74
CA ILE A 135 -30.80 -8.38 7.62
C ILE A 135 -31.62 -7.17 8.05
N GLU A 136 -32.31 -7.26 9.20
CA GLU A 136 -33.09 -6.14 9.75
C GLU A 136 -32.20 -4.94 10.06
N ARG A 137 -30.96 -5.19 10.50
CA ARG A 137 -29.97 -4.15 10.76
C ARG A 137 -29.57 -3.42 9.47
N GLU A 138 -29.33 -4.12 8.38
CA GLU A 138 -28.98 -3.50 7.10
C GLU A 138 -30.12 -2.60 6.57
N ASP A 139 -31.37 -3.07 6.66
CA ASP A 139 -32.54 -2.30 6.22
C ASP A 139 -32.77 -1.04 7.07
N LEU A 140 -32.54 -1.13 8.39
CA LEU A 140 -32.61 0.01 9.30
C LEU A 140 -31.53 1.05 8.98
N ILE A 141 -30.30 0.60 8.69
CA ILE A 141 -29.19 1.48 8.30
C ILE A 141 -29.47 2.16 6.96
N ALA A 142 -30.02 1.42 5.99
CA ALA A 142 -30.40 1.97 4.69
C ALA A 142 -31.52 3.03 4.81
N SER A 143 -32.51 2.76 5.66
CA SER A 143 -33.61 3.67 5.94
C SER A 143 -33.13 4.96 6.64
N ALA A 144 -32.27 4.82 7.66
CA ALA A 144 -31.64 5.93 8.37
C ALA A 144 -30.84 6.85 7.42
N ARG A 145 -30.02 6.26 6.55
CA ARG A 145 -29.25 7.01 5.53
C ARG A 145 -30.16 7.81 4.61
N THR A 146 -31.24 7.21 4.14
CA THR A 146 -32.20 7.84 3.22
C THR A 146 -32.93 9.00 3.90
N LYS A 147 -33.38 8.80 5.14
CA LYS A 147 -34.03 9.86 5.94
C LYS A 147 -33.12 11.07 6.14
N ILE A 148 -31.89 10.83 6.59
CA ILE A 148 -30.89 11.90 6.81
C ILE A 148 -30.58 12.62 5.49
N ALA A 149 -30.52 11.89 4.37
CA ALA A 149 -30.31 12.49 3.06
C ALA A 149 -31.45 13.43 2.66
N ILE A 150 -32.70 13.03 2.86
CA ILE A 150 -33.89 13.85 2.56
C ILE A 150 -33.89 15.13 3.41
N GLU A 151 -33.61 15.01 4.71
CA GLU A 151 -33.56 16.15 5.63
C GLU A 151 -32.48 17.15 5.20
N MET A 152 -31.27 16.66 4.91
CA MET A 152 -30.16 17.51 4.48
C MET A 152 -30.39 18.12 3.10
N PHE A 153 -30.93 17.37 2.14
CA PHE A 153 -31.30 17.88 0.83
C PHE A 153 -32.31 19.01 0.95
N THR A 154 -33.35 18.83 1.77
CA THR A 154 -34.41 19.83 1.96
C THR A 154 -33.87 21.11 2.59
N GLN A 155 -32.96 21.00 3.56
CA GLN A 155 -32.30 22.15 4.17
C GLN A 155 -31.39 22.90 3.19
N GLN A 156 -30.69 22.18 2.31
CA GLN A 156 -29.73 22.76 1.37
C GLN A 156 -30.42 23.42 0.18
N GLU A 157 -31.36 22.72 -0.44
CA GLU A 157 -32.01 23.14 -1.69
C GLU A 157 -33.30 23.95 -1.46
N GLY A 158 -33.75 24.05 -0.20
CA GLY A 158 -34.99 24.76 0.17
C GLY A 158 -36.27 24.10 -0.35
N ARG A 159 -36.19 22.85 -0.81
CA ARG A 159 -37.31 22.07 -1.38
C ARG A 159 -37.15 20.58 -1.11
N ALA A 160 -38.26 19.85 -1.19
CA ALA A 160 -38.20 18.39 -1.18
C ALA A 160 -37.55 17.84 -2.47
N PRO A 161 -36.94 16.63 -2.40
CA PRO A 161 -36.47 15.91 -3.58
C PRO A 161 -37.63 15.56 -4.51
N LEU A 162 -37.39 15.60 -5.82
CA LEU A 162 -38.39 15.31 -6.85
C LEU A 162 -38.59 13.80 -7.05
N ASP A 163 -37.52 13.03 -6.95
CA ASP A 163 -37.52 11.59 -7.14
C ASP A 163 -36.40 10.90 -6.33
N GLN A 164 -36.39 9.57 -6.38
CA GLN A 164 -35.36 8.76 -5.74
C GLN A 164 -33.97 9.01 -6.35
N ARG A 165 -33.88 9.44 -7.62
CA ARG A 165 -32.59 9.68 -8.28
C ARG A 165 -31.88 10.90 -7.72
N GLU A 166 -32.61 11.95 -7.34
CA GLU A 166 -32.04 13.11 -6.65
C GLU A 166 -31.46 12.72 -5.29
N ILE A 167 -32.17 11.87 -4.53
CA ILE A 167 -31.67 11.35 -3.24
C ILE A 167 -30.45 10.46 -3.44
N ASP A 168 -30.48 9.53 -4.39
CA ASP A 168 -29.33 8.68 -4.68
C ASP A 168 -28.13 9.50 -5.17
N GLY A 169 -28.37 10.58 -5.92
CA GLY A 169 -27.37 11.58 -6.31
C GLY A 169 -26.76 12.29 -5.10
N PHE A 170 -27.60 12.80 -4.22
CA PHE A 170 -27.19 13.52 -3.00
C PHE A 170 -26.42 12.62 -2.03
N ILE A 171 -26.93 11.40 -1.77
CA ILE A 171 -26.25 10.37 -0.98
C ILE A 171 -24.88 10.09 -1.61
N ARG A 172 -24.79 9.85 -2.91
CA ARG A 172 -23.51 9.56 -3.57
C ARG A 172 -22.52 10.73 -3.45
N GLU A 173 -22.98 11.96 -3.55
CA GLU A 173 -22.14 13.14 -3.39
C GLU A 173 -21.64 13.33 -1.96
N HIS A 174 -22.52 13.21 -0.97
CA HIS A 174 -22.23 13.49 0.44
C HIS A 174 -21.68 12.29 1.22
N SER A 175 -21.85 11.08 0.68
CA SER A 175 -21.23 9.84 1.17
C SER A 175 -19.85 9.62 0.61
N ARG A 176 -19.45 10.33 -0.46
CA ARG A 176 -18.08 10.24 -0.99
C ARG A 176 -17.12 10.56 0.14
N PRO A 177 -16.22 9.63 0.51
CA PRO A 177 -15.13 9.95 1.40
C PRO A 177 -14.42 11.18 0.82
N ALA A 178 -14.17 12.20 1.63
CA ALA A 178 -13.33 13.30 1.21
C ALA A 178 -12.06 12.69 0.61
N ASN A 179 -11.68 13.09 -0.63
CA ASN A 179 -10.58 12.49 -1.37
C ASN A 179 -9.36 12.32 -0.45
N LYS A 180 -9.12 11.09 0.04
CA LYS A 180 -8.01 10.83 0.95
C LYS A 180 -6.73 11.13 0.19
N ALA A 181 -5.91 12.02 0.73
CA ALA A 181 -4.64 12.38 0.12
C ALA A 181 -3.82 11.11 -0.15
N VAL A 182 -3.10 11.06 -1.27
CA VAL A 182 -2.23 9.93 -1.57
C VAL A 182 -0.99 10.05 -0.69
N ALA A 183 -0.84 9.14 0.27
CA ALA A 183 0.30 9.10 1.18
C ALA A 183 1.53 8.48 0.54
N GLY A 184 1.33 7.60 -0.44
CA GLY A 184 2.40 6.83 -1.04
C GLY A 184 1.92 5.75 -1.99
N TYR A 185 2.86 4.88 -2.32
CA TYR A 185 2.67 3.69 -3.14
C TYR A 185 3.38 2.52 -2.47
N ASP A 186 2.70 1.39 -2.35
CA ASP A 186 3.33 0.15 -1.91
C ASP A 186 3.68 -0.69 -3.15
N LEU A 187 4.96 -1.04 -3.28
CA LEU A 187 5.46 -1.96 -4.28
C LEU A 187 5.79 -3.28 -3.62
N THR A 188 5.02 -4.32 -3.92
CA THR A 188 5.32 -5.67 -3.41
C THR A 188 6.12 -6.44 -4.44
N PHE A 189 7.33 -6.83 -4.07
CA PHE A 189 8.23 -7.67 -4.85
C PHE A 189 8.17 -9.09 -4.31
N SER A 190 7.60 -9.99 -5.11
CA SER A 190 7.59 -11.42 -4.84
C SER A 190 8.34 -12.11 -5.98
N PRO A 191 9.31 -12.99 -5.70
CA PRO A 191 9.95 -13.80 -6.70
C PRO A 191 8.99 -14.88 -7.21
N VAL A 192 9.40 -15.59 -8.25
CA VAL A 192 8.67 -16.79 -8.72
C VAL A 192 8.66 -17.87 -7.65
N LYS A 193 7.62 -18.71 -7.63
CA LYS A 193 7.37 -19.61 -6.50
C LYS A 193 8.53 -20.59 -6.27
N SER A 194 9.22 -21.03 -7.31
CA SER A 194 10.39 -21.92 -7.16
C SER A 194 11.52 -21.30 -6.35
N VAL A 195 11.70 -19.97 -6.37
CA VAL A 195 12.69 -19.26 -5.56
C VAL A 195 12.28 -19.32 -4.09
N SER A 196 11.02 -19.01 -3.77
CA SER A 196 10.50 -19.13 -2.40
C SER A 196 10.55 -20.57 -1.90
N SER A 197 10.25 -21.55 -2.76
CA SER A 197 10.36 -22.97 -2.43
C SER A 197 11.81 -23.39 -2.14
N LEU A 198 12.76 -22.97 -2.98
CA LEU A 198 14.18 -23.24 -2.76
C LEU A 198 14.67 -22.57 -1.47
N TRP A 199 14.30 -21.31 -1.23
CA TRP A 199 14.64 -20.56 -0.03
C TRP A 199 14.14 -21.26 1.25
N ALA A 200 12.92 -21.79 1.22
CA ALA A 200 12.32 -22.50 2.36
C ALA A 200 12.99 -23.84 2.68
N LEU A 201 13.47 -24.55 1.66
CA LEU A 201 14.12 -25.86 1.80
C LEU A 201 15.63 -25.77 2.01
N ALA A 202 16.24 -24.66 1.61
CA ALA A 202 17.68 -24.44 1.66
C ALA A 202 18.21 -24.42 3.10
N ASP A 203 19.47 -24.80 3.25
CA ASP A 203 20.19 -24.50 4.48
C ASP A 203 20.29 -22.97 4.70
N ARG A 204 20.64 -22.56 5.93
CA ARG A 204 20.70 -21.14 6.30
C ARG A 204 21.65 -20.32 5.42
N LYS A 205 22.73 -20.92 4.91
CA LYS A 205 23.73 -20.21 4.10
C LYS A 205 23.16 -19.93 2.71
N VAL A 206 22.55 -20.92 2.07
CA VAL A 206 21.91 -20.77 0.76
C VAL A 206 20.68 -19.87 0.87
N ALA A 207 19.84 -20.05 1.89
CA ALA A 207 18.69 -19.17 2.14
C ALA A 207 19.13 -17.70 2.28
N ARG A 208 20.25 -17.43 2.97
CA ARG A 208 20.81 -16.08 3.10
C ARG A 208 21.26 -15.50 1.75
N ILE A 209 21.87 -16.31 0.89
CA ILE A 209 22.25 -15.88 -0.47
C ILE A 209 21.01 -15.53 -1.30
N ILE A 210 19.93 -16.30 -1.18
CA ILE A 210 18.67 -16.02 -1.88
C ILE A 210 18.04 -14.72 -1.38
N GLU A 211 18.00 -14.52 -0.06
CA GLU A 211 17.58 -13.26 0.56
C GLU A 211 18.37 -12.05 0.03
N ASP A 212 19.70 -12.14 0.00
CA ASP A 212 20.54 -11.03 -0.47
C ASP A 212 20.41 -10.80 -1.99
N SER A 213 20.15 -11.87 -2.76
CA SER A 213 19.85 -11.78 -4.20
C SER A 213 18.51 -11.10 -4.47
N HIS A 214 17.52 -11.40 -3.63
CA HIS A 214 16.21 -10.76 -3.61
C HIS A 214 16.33 -9.28 -3.28
N ASP A 215 17.03 -8.92 -2.20
CA ASP A 215 17.25 -7.53 -1.81
C ASP A 215 17.97 -6.73 -2.92
N ALA A 216 18.96 -7.33 -3.58
CA ALA A 216 19.66 -6.73 -4.72
C ALA A 216 18.75 -6.52 -5.95
N ALA A 217 17.86 -7.48 -6.23
CA ALA A 217 16.89 -7.36 -7.31
C ALA A 217 15.83 -6.29 -7.03
N VAL A 218 15.35 -6.19 -5.78
CA VAL A 218 14.47 -5.09 -5.34
C VAL A 218 15.17 -3.75 -5.55
N LYS A 219 16.43 -3.62 -5.11
CA LYS A 219 17.21 -2.41 -5.33
C LYS A 219 17.32 -2.04 -6.81
N ALA A 220 17.63 -3.01 -7.69
CA ALA A 220 17.74 -2.77 -9.13
C ALA A 220 16.43 -2.23 -9.74
N ALA A 221 15.28 -2.73 -9.29
CA ALA A 221 13.98 -2.22 -9.73
C ALA A 221 13.68 -0.82 -9.18
N LEU A 222 14.06 -0.52 -7.94
CA LEU A 222 13.94 0.84 -7.38
C LEU A 222 14.84 1.82 -8.13
N ASP A 223 16.09 1.46 -8.41
CA ASP A 223 17.02 2.28 -9.20
C ASP A 223 16.47 2.55 -10.62
N PHE A 224 15.80 1.56 -11.23
CA PHE A 224 15.10 1.74 -12.50
C PHE A 224 13.95 2.74 -12.38
N ILE A 225 13.13 2.64 -11.33
CA ILE A 225 12.03 3.58 -11.09
C ILE A 225 12.58 5.00 -10.88
N GLU A 226 13.59 5.17 -10.04
CA GLU A 226 14.23 6.48 -9.79
C GLU A 226 14.78 7.11 -11.08
N SER A 227 15.43 6.31 -11.92
CA SER A 227 16.10 6.82 -13.13
C SER A 227 15.18 7.01 -14.33
N LYS A 228 14.06 6.28 -14.43
CA LYS A 228 13.20 6.27 -15.63
C LYS A 228 11.78 6.76 -15.41
N ALA A 229 11.30 6.75 -14.18
CA ALA A 229 9.86 6.88 -13.89
C ALA A 229 9.53 7.83 -12.74
N LEU A 230 10.52 8.30 -11.99
CA LEU A 230 10.30 9.16 -10.83
C LEU A 230 10.33 10.63 -11.26
N TYR A 231 9.15 11.23 -11.30
CA TYR A 231 8.98 12.64 -11.62
C TYR A 231 7.98 13.29 -10.67
N THR A 232 8.02 14.62 -10.62
CA THR A 232 6.98 15.45 -9.99
C THR A 232 6.43 16.47 -10.97
N ARG A 233 5.39 17.20 -10.57
CA ARG A 233 4.67 18.15 -11.41
C ARG A 233 4.72 19.56 -10.87
N THR A 234 4.98 20.53 -11.74
CA THR A 234 5.04 21.97 -11.43
C THR A 234 4.24 22.80 -12.43
N GLY A 235 4.09 24.10 -12.16
CA GLY A 235 3.29 25.01 -12.96
C GLY A 235 1.78 24.96 -12.62
N VAL A 236 1.02 25.85 -13.26
CA VAL A 236 -0.46 25.86 -13.15
C VAL A 236 -0.99 24.51 -13.62
N ASP A 237 -1.86 23.88 -12.83
CA ASP A 237 -2.40 22.54 -13.07
C ASP A 237 -1.37 21.42 -13.30
N GLY A 238 -0.11 21.64 -12.87
CA GLY A 238 0.96 20.66 -12.97
C GLY A 238 1.35 20.33 -14.41
N VAL A 239 1.25 21.28 -15.35
CA VAL A 239 1.53 21.05 -16.78
C VAL A 239 2.99 20.67 -17.07
N GLN A 240 3.93 20.99 -16.18
CA GLN A 240 5.34 20.64 -16.33
C GLN A 240 5.67 19.40 -15.50
N GLN A 241 6.35 18.44 -16.10
CA GLN A 241 6.96 17.31 -15.41
C GLN A 241 8.44 17.59 -15.23
N VAL A 242 8.94 17.47 -14.00
CA VAL A 242 10.32 17.78 -13.64
C VAL A 242 10.97 16.64 -12.86
N GLU A 243 12.29 16.56 -12.97
CA GLU A 243 13.09 15.56 -12.28
C GLU A 243 13.13 15.77 -10.77
N THR A 244 13.31 14.67 -10.05
CA THR A 244 13.46 14.64 -8.60
C THR A 244 14.84 14.12 -8.24
N THR A 245 15.27 14.34 -7.00
CA THR A 245 16.54 13.82 -6.48
C THR A 245 16.50 12.29 -6.34
N GLY A 246 15.41 11.76 -5.78
CA GLY A 246 15.18 10.34 -5.56
C GLY A 246 13.89 10.05 -4.80
N LEU A 247 13.54 8.77 -4.66
CA LEU A 247 12.41 8.29 -3.86
C LEU A 247 12.82 8.10 -2.41
N ILE A 248 11.85 8.22 -1.52
CA ILE A 248 11.98 7.84 -0.11
C ILE A 248 11.08 6.63 0.09
N GLY A 249 11.69 5.49 0.38
CA GLY A 249 11.00 4.23 0.58
C GLY A 249 11.35 3.56 1.91
N VAL A 250 10.46 2.68 2.37
CA VAL A 250 10.73 1.77 3.47
C VAL A 250 10.46 0.35 3.00
N ALA A 251 11.48 -0.51 3.09
CA ALA A 251 11.41 -1.90 2.70
C ALA A 251 11.17 -2.80 3.90
N PHE A 252 10.11 -3.61 3.84
CA PHE A 252 9.77 -4.64 4.82
C PHE A 252 9.81 -5.99 4.12
N ARG A 253 10.69 -6.90 4.56
CA ARG A 253 10.81 -8.23 3.98
C ARG A 253 10.14 -9.25 4.87
N HIS A 254 9.29 -10.07 4.27
CA HIS A 254 8.48 -11.10 4.91
C HIS A 254 8.83 -12.49 4.38
N ARG A 255 8.34 -13.52 5.07
CA ARG A 255 8.79 -14.91 4.93
C ARG A 255 7.68 -15.89 4.56
N ASP A 256 6.46 -15.62 4.99
CA ASP A 256 5.29 -16.44 4.78
C ASP A 256 4.19 -15.68 4.06
N SER A 257 3.26 -16.43 3.48
CA SER A 257 2.01 -15.89 2.97
C SER A 257 0.95 -15.95 4.06
N ARG A 258 -0.17 -15.24 3.83
CA ARG A 258 -1.38 -15.33 4.68
C ARG A 258 -1.95 -16.74 4.87
N ALA A 259 -1.53 -17.72 4.09
CA ALA A 259 -1.93 -19.12 4.21
C ALA A 259 -0.89 -19.98 4.97
N GLY A 260 0.23 -19.40 5.43
CA GLY A 260 1.36 -20.09 6.05
C GLY A 260 2.34 -20.72 5.06
N ASP A 261 2.10 -20.58 3.74
CA ASP A 261 3.02 -21.10 2.72
C ASP A 261 4.29 -20.23 2.67
N PRO A 262 5.47 -20.80 2.36
CA PRO A 262 6.69 -20.02 2.22
C PRO A 262 6.59 -18.99 1.10
N ASP A 263 6.73 -17.71 1.41
CA ASP A 263 6.55 -16.62 0.47
C ASP A 263 7.53 -15.49 0.79
N LEU A 264 8.76 -15.62 0.28
CA LEU A 264 9.74 -14.54 0.39
C LEU A 264 9.22 -13.34 -0.41
N HIS A 265 8.92 -12.22 0.25
CA HIS A 265 8.51 -11.02 -0.47
C HIS A 265 8.92 -9.75 0.27
N THR A 266 8.99 -8.64 -0.46
CA THR A 266 9.29 -7.33 0.12
C THR A 266 8.23 -6.31 -0.25
N HIS A 267 7.62 -5.70 0.76
CA HIS A 267 6.83 -4.49 0.61
C HIS A 267 7.74 -3.27 0.66
N VAL A 268 7.73 -2.46 -0.40
CA VAL A 268 8.43 -1.17 -0.43
C VAL A 268 7.39 -0.06 -0.43
N ALA A 269 7.17 0.52 0.74
CA ALA A 269 6.32 1.68 0.92
C ALA A 269 7.06 2.94 0.48
N ILE A 270 6.73 3.47 -0.69
CA ILE A 270 7.29 4.72 -1.22
C ILE A 270 6.43 5.88 -0.77
N ALA A 271 7.02 6.85 -0.07
CA ALA A 271 6.34 8.07 0.33
C ALA A 271 5.99 8.93 -0.88
N ASN A 272 4.79 9.53 -0.87
CA ASN A 272 4.40 10.50 -1.91
C ASN A 272 5.01 11.88 -1.65
N LYS A 273 6.33 11.89 -1.42
CA LYS A 273 7.18 13.03 -1.08
C LYS A 273 8.50 12.89 -1.83
N VAL A 274 8.78 13.85 -2.69
CA VAL A 274 10.01 13.92 -3.47
C VAL A 274 10.51 15.35 -3.52
N LYS A 275 11.83 15.53 -3.49
CA LYS A 275 12.47 16.83 -3.63
C LYS A 275 12.76 17.09 -5.10
N VAL A 276 12.39 18.28 -5.56
CA VAL A 276 12.66 18.73 -6.93
C VAL A 276 14.18 18.83 -7.11
N ARG A 277 14.71 18.24 -8.19
CA ARG A 277 16.16 18.28 -8.45
C ARG A 277 16.62 19.74 -8.61
N GLY A 278 17.67 20.10 -7.85
CA GLY A 278 18.24 21.45 -7.88
C GLY A 278 17.42 22.53 -7.16
N GLN A 279 16.38 22.17 -6.40
CA GLN A 279 15.58 23.13 -5.62
C GLN A 279 15.28 22.58 -4.22
N ASP A 280 15.20 23.45 -3.21
CA ASP A 280 14.72 23.06 -1.89
C ASP A 280 13.18 23.07 -1.83
N LYS A 281 12.58 22.20 -2.64
CA LYS A 281 11.13 22.14 -2.82
C LYS A 281 10.64 20.71 -2.83
N TRP A 282 9.73 20.41 -1.90
CA TRP A 282 9.11 19.10 -1.74
C TRP A 282 7.72 19.06 -2.35
N LEU A 283 7.47 18.05 -3.19
CA LEU A 283 6.22 17.85 -3.91
C LEU A 283 5.78 16.38 -3.87
N ALA A 284 4.60 16.11 -4.42
CA ALA A 284 4.08 14.76 -4.61
C ALA A 284 4.64 14.14 -5.90
N ILE A 285 4.74 12.82 -5.93
CA ILE A 285 5.13 12.07 -7.13
C ILE A 285 4.03 12.15 -8.19
N ASP A 286 4.40 12.21 -9.47
CA ASP A 286 3.49 11.95 -10.57
C ASP A 286 3.18 10.45 -10.69
N GLY A 287 2.23 9.99 -9.87
CA GLY A 287 1.87 8.57 -9.79
C GLY A 287 1.47 7.92 -11.11
N ARG A 288 1.02 8.69 -12.11
CA ARG A 288 0.62 8.15 -13.43
C ARG A 288 1.77 7.40 -14.09
N ILE A 289 3.00 7.88 -13.91
CA ILE A 289 4.18 7.26 -14.52
C ILE A 289 4.53 5.96 -13.81
N ILE A 290 4.46 5.92 -12.47
CA ILE A 290 4.68 4.70 -11.68
C ILE A 290 3.75 3.57 -12.16
N PHE A 291 2.46 3.84 -12.33
CA PHE A 291 1.51 2.83 -12.84
C PHE A 291 1.85 2.39 -14.27
N LYS A 292 2.28 3.30 -15.15
CA LYS A 292 2.66 2.98 -16.53
C LYS A 292 3.89 2.08 -16.61
N VAL A 293 4.84 2.23 -15.70
CA VAL A 293 6.09 1.44 -15.71
C VAL A 293 6.04 0.18 -14.86
N ASN A 294 4.90 -0.15 -14.23
CA ASN A 294 4.76 -1.28 -13.30
C ASN A 294 5.30 -2.60 -13.90
N VAL A 295 4.96 -2.90 -15.15
CA VAL A 295 5.46 -4.09 -15.84
C VAL A 295 6.97 -4.03 -16.05
N ALA A 296 7.51 -2.90 -16.54
CA ALA A 296 8.95 -2.76 -16.80
C ALA A 296 9.79 -2.85 -15.51
N ALA A 297 9.32 -2.27 -14.40
CA ALA A 297 9.94 -2.41 -13.10
C ALA A 297 9.88 -3.86 -12.59
N SER A 298 8.74 -4.55 -12.80
CA SER A 298 8.63 -5.98 -12.47
C SER A 298 9.60 -6.84 -13.27
N GLU A 299 9.78 -6.58 -14.56
CA GLU A 299 10.73 -7.33 -15.39
C GLU A 299 12.19 -7.01 -15.04
N THR A 300 12.48 -5.77 -14.65
CA THR A 300 13.80 -5.37 -14.12
C THR A 300 14.13 -6.18 -12.86
N TYR A 301 13.18 -6.28 -11.94
CA TYR A 301 13.31 -7.13 -10.75
C TYR A 301 13.53 -8.61 -11.12
N ASN A 302 12.67 -9.19 -11.96
CA ASN A 302 12.76 -10.61 -12.35
C ASN A 302 14.12 -10.92 -13.00
N THR A 303 14.55 -10.08 -13.94
CA THR A 303 15.81 -10.24 -14.67
C THR A 303 17.02 -10.11 -13.73
N ALA A 304 16.99 -9.12 -12.83
CA ALA A 304 18.04 -8.95 -11.84
C ALA A 304 18.12 -10.15 -10.90
N LEU A 305 16.98 -10.66 -10.42
CA LEU A 305 16.90 -11.82 -9.54
C LEU A 305 17.46 -13.08 -10.22
N GLU A 306 17.03 -13.37 -11.45
CA GLU A 306 17.56 -14.51 -12.22
C GLU A 306 19.09 -14.42 -12.34
N ARG A 307 19.62 -13.23 -12.64
CA ARG A 307 21.06 -12.99 -12.75
C ARG A 307 21.78 -13.21 -11.42
N GLU A 308 21.32 -12.61 -10.33
CA GLU A 308 21.95 -12.73 -9.01
C GLU A 308 22.00 -14.20 -8.56
N LEU A 309 20.88 -14.92 -8.69
CA LEU A 309 20.80 -16.32 -8.29
C LEU A 309 21.65 -17.22 -9.19
N SER A 310 21.64 -16.98 -10.50
CA SER A 310 22.50 -17.74 -11.43
C SER A 310 23.98 -17.54 -11.12
N GLN A 311 24.41 -16.31 -10.81
CA GLN A 311 25.81 -16.01 -10.51
C GLN A 311 26.26 -16.54 -9.14
N ARG A 312 25.41 -16.42 -8.11
CA ARG A 312 25.80 -16.76 -6.73
C ARG A 312 25.58 -18.23 -6.39
N LEU A 313 24.59 -18.89 -7.02
CA LEU A 313 24.20 -20.27 -6.72
C LEU A 313 24.28 -21.22 -7.92
N GLY A 314 24.53 -20.71 -9.14
CA GLY A 314 24.61 -21.54 -10.34
C GLY A 314 23.26 -22.13 -10.79
N VAL A 315 22.14 -21.64 -10.25
CA VAL A 315 20.81 -22.10 -10.67
C VAL A 315 20.50 -21.66 -12.10
N ARG A 316 19.61 -22.40 -12.77
CA ARG A 316 19.14 -22.08 -14.13
C ARG A 316 17.64 -21.87 -14.10
N PHE A 317 17.17 -20.95 -14.94
CA PHE A 317 15.75 -20.65 -15.10
C PHE A 317 15.27 -21.09 -16.49
N ALA A 318 14.11 -21.73 -16.53
CA ALA A 318 13.44 -22.13 -17.78
C ALA A 318 11.98 -21.69 -17.77
N PRO A 319 11.41 -21.30 -18.92
CA PRO A 319 10.00 -21.00 -19.02
C PRO A 319 9.18 -22.26 -18.72
N ARG A 320 8.14 -22.12 -17.91
CA ARG A 320 7.07 -23.13 -17.84
C ARG A 320 6.15 -22.98 -19.04
N GLU A 321 5.41 -24.04 -19.35
CA GLU A 321 4.43 -23.98 -20.42
C GLU A 321 3.46 -22.82 -20.15
N PRO A 322 3.29 -21.91 -21.13
CA PRO A 322 2.42 -20.77 -20.94
C PRO A 322 0.97 -21.24 -20.82
N VAL A 323 0.27 -20.72 -19.80
CA VAL A 323 -1.19 -20.72 -19.83
C VAL A 323 -1.64 -19.84 -21.00
N GLU A 324 -2.63 -20.29 -21.78
CA GLU A 324 -3.12 -19.59 -22.96
C GLU A 324 -3.38 -18.09 -22.67
N GLY A 325 -2.84 -17.21 -23.51
CA GLY A 325 -2.96 -15.75 -23.36
C GLY A 325 -2.06 -15.11 -22.29
N LYS A 326 -1.22 -15.87 -21.57
CA LYS A 326 -0.26 -15.33 -20.57
C LYS A 326 1.18 -15.50 -21.03
N ARG A 327 2.05 -14.58 -20.59
CA ARG A 327 3.50 -14.73 -20.77
C ARG A 327 4.00 -15.93 -19.94
N PRO A 328 4.93 -16.73 -20.47
CA PRO A 328 5.50 -17.84 -19.71
C PRO A 328 6.29 -17.32 -18.50
N VAL A 329 6.02 -17.88 -17.34
CA VAL A 329 6.78 -17.62 -16.11
C VAL A 329 8.02 -18.50 -16.09
N ARG A 330 9.18 -17.91 -15.81
CA ARG A 330 10.46 -18.63 -15.75
C ARG A 330 10.72 -19.08 -14.32
N GLU A 331 10.91 -20.38 -14.13
CA GLU A 331 11.08 -21.00 -12.81
C GLU A 331 12.43 -21.74 -12.74
N ILE A 332 12.96 -21.95 -11.53
CA ILE A 332 14.22 -22.66 -11.31
C ILE A 332 14.10 -24.11 -11.80
N VAL A 333 15.02 -24.51 -12.67
CA VAL A 333 15.16 -25.88 -13.15
C VAL A 333 15.51 -26.80 -11.97
N GLY A 334 14.75 -27.88 -11.81
CA GLY A 334 14.96 -28.87 -10.75
C GLY A 334 14.03 -28.72 -9.54
N ILE A 335 13.28 -27.61 -9.43
CA ILE A 335 12.22 -27.48 -8.42
C ILE A 335 10.92 -28.09 -8.96
N PRO A 336 10.34 -29.12 -8.30
CA PRO A 336 9.13 -29.77 -8.78
C PRO A 336 7.94 -28.82 -8.87
N GLU A 337 7.20 -28.88 -9.97
CA GLU A 337 6.00 -28.07 -10.16
C GLU A 337 4.93 -28.34 -9.10
N LYS A 338 4.68 -29.63 -8.81
CA LYS A 338 3.75 -30.06 -7.76
C LYS A 338 4.06 -29.45 -6.40
N LEU A 339 5.34 -29.23 -6.09
CA LEU A 339 5.74 -28.57 -4.84
C LEU A 339 5.27 -27.11 -4.83
N ASN A 340 5.54 -26.37 -5.91
CA ASN A 340 5.10 -24.98 -6.04
C ASN A 340 3.57 -24.87 -5.98
N GLU A 341 2.84 -25.77 -6.63
CA GLU A 341 1.39 -25.82 -6.57
C GLU A 341 0.88 -26.07 -5.15
N SER A 342 1.49 -27.03 -4.43
CA SER A 342 1.11 -27.37 -3.05
C SER A 342 1.34 -26.22 -2.07
N TRP A 343 2.36 -25.39 -2.33
CA TRP A 343 2.67 -24.19 -1.55
C TRP A 343 2.05 -22.91 -2.14
N SER A 344 1.04 -23.03 -3.00
CA SER A 344 0.31 -21.89 -3.56
C SER A 344 -1.16 -21.87 -3.09
N VAL A 345 -1.41 -22.24 -1.83
CA VAL A 345 -2.76 -22.43 -1.27
C VAL A 345 -3.57 -21.14 -1.36
N ARG A 346 -2.95 -19.99 -1.13
CA ARG A 346 -3.61 -18.68 -1.29
C ARG A 346 -4.11 -18.45 -2.70
N THR A 347 -3.28 -18.68 -3.71
CA THR A 347 -3.65 -18.51 -5.13
C THR A 347 -4.83 -19.41 -5.47
N GLN A 348 -4.76 -20.68 -5.06
CA GLN A 348 -5.87 -21.62 -5.27
C GLN A 348 -7.16 -21.20 -4.57
N ARG A 349 -7.10 -20.62 -3.37
CA ARG A 349 -8.29 -20.10 -2.65
C ARG A 349 -8.87 -18.89 -3.38
N VAL A 350 -8.04 -17.96 -3.83
CA VAL A 350 -8.46 -16.77 -4.58
C VAL A 350 -9.09 -17.16 -5.92
N ASP A 351 -8.47 -18.07 -6.66
CA ASP A 351 -9.01 -18.55 -7.93
C ASP A 351 -10.34 -19.27 -7.73
N ARG A 352 -10.45 -20.16 -6.74
CA ARG A 352 -11.72 -20.83 -6.40
C ARG A 352 -12.81 -19.83 -6.03
N HIS A 353 -12.49 -18.82 -5.23
CA HIS A 353 -13.46 -17.81 -4.83
C HIS A 353 -13.87 -16.91 -6.01
N ARG A 354 -12.92 -16.50 -6.85
CA ARG A 354 -13.21 -15.77 -8.09
C ARG A 354 -14.15 -16.58 -8.99
N ASP A 355 -13.85 -17.86 -9.21
CA ASP A 355 -14.65 -18.73 -10.08
C ASP A 355 -16.06 -18.99 -9.50
N HIS A 356 -16.20 -18.95 -8.17
CA HIS A 356 -17.51 -18.97 -7.52
C HIS A 356 -18.28 -17.66 -7.78
N LEU A 357 -17.66 -16.50 -7.54
CA LEU A 357 -18.29 -15.18 -7.79
C LEU A 357 -18.64 -14.96 -9.26
N VAL A 358 -17.79 -15.41 -10.19
CA VAL A 358 -18.05 -15.34 -11.64
C VAL A 358 -19.25 -16.21 -12.01
N ARG A 359 -19.38 -17.40 -11.43
CA ARG A 359 -20.55 -18.28 -11.64
C ARG A 359 -21.82 -17.64 -11.09
N GLU A 360 -21.80 -17.19 -9.85
CA GLU A 360 -22.94 -16.52 -9.21
C GLU A 360 -23.40 -15.29 -10.00
N PHE A 361 -22.45 -14.47 -10.47
CA PHE A 361 -22.77 -13.32 -11.31
C PHE A 361 -23.38 -13.74 -12.65
N SER A 362 -22.83 -14.79 -13.28
CA SER A 362 -23.32 -15.26 -14.58
C SER A 362 -24.71 -15.87 -14.49
N GLU A 363 -24.99 -16.63 -13.43
CA GLU A 363 -26.32 -17.19 -13.12
C GLU A 363 -27.33 -16.07 -12.85
N LYS A 364 -26.94 -15.04 -12.11
CA LYS A 364 -27.81 -13.90 -11.76
C LYS A 364 -28.10 -12.96 -12.94
N HIS A 365 -27.14 -12.76 -13.83
CA HIS A 365 -27.20 -11.72 -14.86
C HIS A 365 -27.24 -12.25 -16.30
N GLY A 366 -27.19 -13.57 -16.50
CA GLY A 366 -27.24 -14.20 -17.83
C GLY A 366 -26.03 -13.88 -18.72
N ARG A 367 -24.95 -13.34 -18.15
CA ARG A 367 -23.72 -12.94 -18.86
C ARG A 367 -22.52 -12.97 -17.90
N PRO A 368 -21.30 -13.17 -18.41
CA PRO A 368 -20.10 -13.04 -17.57
C PRO A 368 -19.90 -11.60 -17.08
N PRO A 369 -19.16 -11.41 -15.96
CA PRO A 369 -18.70 -10.09 -15.53
C PRO A 369 -17.87 -9.42 -16.62
N THR A 370 -18.02 -8.10 -16.77
CA THR A 370 -17.13 -7.32 -17.64
C THR A 370 -15.74 -7.20 -17.00
N PRO A 371 -14.65 -7.33 -17.79
CA PRO A 371 -13.26 -7.26 -17.28
C PRO A 371 -12.89 -5.98 -16.55
#